data_AF-A0A658R1A9-F1
#
_entry.id   AF-A0A658R1A9-F1
#
_cell.length_a   1.000
_cell.length_b   1.000
_cell.length_c   1.000
_cell.angle_alpha   90.00
_cell.angle_beta   90.00
_cell.angle_gamma   90.00
#
_symmetry.space_group_name_H-M   'P 1'
#
loop_
_entity.id
_entity.type
_entity.pdbx_description
1 polymer ?
#
loop_
_entity_poly.entity_id
_entity_poly.type
_entity_poly.pdbx_seq_one_letter_code
_entity_poly.pdbx_strand_id
1 'polypeptide(L)'
;MIDRRTSPPQQARPRSARPARPPRERGTGKAFALAAVMHLLLGWLLYHGINWQNNTPAGAEAEIWTDIPDMSTPTPRPAPPPPAPVKVQPAPPPAKDEEADIALQEKKRKQQEAAAREAQLAEQRRQQEARDEAEAKRQQQLAAQAAAAAAAQKAMQDKQKQIEKQRQADLQKQQQQQKAQQEKERQEQQAEAQKAEQLKEQKEAKEAKAKADAQAKAKADADAKAKAAAKAKADAEAKAKVDQERKARLAQLQGQLGGGTASSGEGLAKSGTGRGAGGNATSPGYAEKVQRRVRPNIVWAGETAGLETVVSVRCSPSGTLLSASISRSSGNEQWDQAALRAVQRSDPMPVDTDGKAPDHFTITLRPAGG
;
A
#
# COMPACT_ATOMS: atom_id res chain seq x y z
N MET A 1 -62.65 11.32 42.83
CA MET A 1 -62.41 9.96 43.38
C MET A 1 -61.95 9.10 42.21
N ILE A 2 -60.76 8.49 42.16
CA ILE A 2 -59.75 8.22 43.20
C ILE A 2 -58.36 8.77 42.76
N ASP A 3 -57.43 8.85 43.71
CA ASP A 3 -56.20 9.65 43.69
C ASP A 3 -54.91 8.78 43.64
N ARG A 4 -53.78 9.37 43.21
CA ARG A 4 -52.37 8.91 43.35
C ARG A 4 -51.93 7.51 42.84
N ARG A 5 -50.93 7.52 41.94
CA ARG A 5 -49.51 7.42 42.41
C ARG A 5 -48.44 7.83 41.38
N THR A 6 -47.47 8.56 41.91
CA THR A 6 -46.22 9.09 41.35
C THR A 6 -45.25 8.06 40.76
N SER A 7 -44.57 8.40 39.66
CA SER A 7 -43.15 8.05 39.40
C SER A 7 -42.57 8.95 38.29
N PRO A 8 -41.34 9.50 38.43
CA PRO A 8 -40.69 10.29 37.38
C PRO A 8 -40.07 9.40 36.28
N PRO A 9 -39.83 9.92 35.07
CA PRO A 9 -39.18 9.17 34.01
C PRO A 9 -37.70 8.90 34.33
N GLN A 10 -37.32 7.62 34.42
CA GLN A 10 -35.91 7.24 34.44
C GLN A 10 -35.25 7.62 33.11
N GLN A 11 -34.25 8.49 33.17
CA GLN A 11 -33.40 8.80 32.03
C GLN A 11 -32.55 7.58 31.66
N ALA A 12 -32.96 6.85 30.63
CA ALA A 12 -32.16 5.79 30.03
C ALA A 12 -30.91 6.39 29.36
N ARG A 13 -29.81 6.51 30.10
CA ARG A 13 -28.51 6.89 29.55
C ARG A 13 -28.04 5.82 28.55
N PRO A 14 -27.78 6.15 27.28
CA PRO A 14 -27.14 5.19 26.37
C PRO A 14 -25.73 4.89 26.87
N ARG A 15 -25.49 3.65 27.31
CA ARG A 15 -24.14 3.15 27.60
C ARG A 15 -23.36 3.10 26.30
N SER A 16 -22.49 4.08 26.08
CA SER A 16 -21.56 4.09 24.95
C SER A 16 -20.56 2.94 25.10
N ALA A 17 -20.83 1.83 24.43
CA ALA A 17 -19.89 0.73 24.26
C ALA A 17 -18.73 1.21 23.37
N ARG A 18 -17.70 1.80 23.99
CA ARG A 18 -16.44 2.10 23.31
C ARG A 18 -15.74 0.77 23.02
N PRO A 19 -15.42 0.42 21.76
CA PRO A 19 -14.46 -0.65 21.51
C PRO A 19 -13.11 -0.17 22.04
N ALA A 20 -12.63 -0.80 23.12
CA ALA A 20 -11.32 -0.53 23.67
C ALA A 20 -10.26 -0.95 22.63
N ARG A 21 -9.70 0.03 21.91
CA ARG A 21 -8.55 -0.20 21.03
C ARG A 21 -7.34 -0.44 21.94
N PRO A 22 -6.70 -1.62 21.93
CA PRO A 22 -5.53 -1.84 22.76
C PRO A 22 -4.40 -0.88 22.36
N PRO A 23 -3.60 -0.38 23.33
CA PRO A 23 -2.48 0.49 23.02
C PRO A 23 -1.47 -0.24 22.13
N ARG A 24 -0.90 0.48 21.14
CA ARG A 24 0.16 -0.07 20.29
C ARG A 24 1.46 -0.16 21.09
N GLU A 25 1.75 -1.34 21.61
CA GLU A 25 2.98 -1.61 22.36
C GLU A 25 4.23 -1.42 21.49
N ARG A 26 5.00 -0.36 21.78
CA ARG A 26 6.36 -0.17 21.24
C ARG A 26 7.32 -1.15 21.90
N GLY A 27 7.31 -2.41 21.47
CA GLY A 27 8.20 -3.44 22.02
C GLY A 27 8.18 -4.81 21.34
N THR A 28 7.16 -5.11 20.53
CA THR A 28 6.93 -6.46 19.95
C THR A 28 8.14 -7.04 19.21
N GLY A 29 8.94 -6.23 18.51
CA GLY A 29 10.15 -6.68 17.83
C GLY A 29 11.19 -7.34 18.75
N LYS A 30 11.30 -6.90 20.02
CA LYS A 30 12.17 -7.54 21.02
C LYS A 30 11.62 -8.89 21.48
N ALA A 31 10.30 -9.01 21.60
CA ALA A 31 9.65 -10.28 21.94
C ALA A 31 9.78 -11.30 20.80
N PHE A 32 9.62 -10.89 19.54
CA PHE A 32 9.87 -11.77 18.38
C PHE A 32 11.35 -12.18 18.26
N ALA A 33 12.30 -11.29 18.55
CA ALA A 33 13.72 -11.63 18.58
C ALA A 33 14.05 -12.66 19.68
N LEU A 34 13.55 -12.46 20.91
CA LEU A 34 13.70 -13.42 22.01
C LEU A 34 13.04 -14.77 21.69
N ALA A 35 11.85 -14.77 21.10
CA ALA A 35 11.17 -15.99 20.67
C ALA A 35 12.00 -16.76 19.64
N ALA A 36 12.56 -16.09 18.63
CA ALA A 36 13.43 -16.72 17.63
C ALA A 36 14.69 -17.34 18.27
N VAL A 37 15.36 -16.61 19.17
CA VAL A 37 16.53 -17.13 19.91
C VAL A 37 16.17 -18.37 20.73
N MET A 38 15.01 -18.38 21.39
CA MET A 38 14.57 -19.52 22.21
C MET A 38 14.27 -20.77 21.35
N HIS A 39 13.71 -20.60 20.15
CA HIS A 39 13.49 -21.71 19.21
C HIS A 39 14.80 -22.25 18.62
N LEU A 40 15.79 -21.38 18.37
CA LEU A 40 17.13 -21.81 17.93
C LEU A 40 17.86 -22.60 19.04
N LEU A 41 17.76 -22.16 20.31
CA LEU A 41 18.28 -22.90 21.46
C LEU A 41 17.59 -24.26 21.62
N LEU A 42 16.26 -24.32 21.49
CA LEU A 42 15.51 -25.59 21.53
C LEU A 42 15.95 -26.54 20.40
N GLY A 43 16.10 -26.04 19.18
CA GLY A 43 16.59 -26.82 18.04
C GLY A 43 18.01 -27.35 18.23
N TRP A 44 18.91 -26.53 18.77
CA TRP A 44 20.29 -26.92 19.09
C TRP A 44 20.36 -27.98 20.20
N LEU A 45 19.53 -27.84 21.24
CA LEU A 45 19.38 -28.82 22.32
C LEU A 45 18.81 -30.14 21.80
N LEU A 46 17.76 -30.11 20.98
CA LEU A 46 17.17 -31.28 20.34
C LEU A 46 18.18 -32.01 19.45
N TYR A 47 18.96 -31.26 18.66
CA TYR A 47 20.01 -31.83 17.82
C TYR A 47 21.09 -32.56 18.63
N HIS A 48 21.58 -31.96 19.73
CA HIS A 48 22.59 -32.60 20.59
C HIS A 48 22.01 -33.72 21.45
N GLY A 49 20.77 -33.61 21.93
CA GLY A 49 20.10 -34.62 22.75
C GLY A 49 19.69 -35.87 21.97
N ILE A 50 19.12 -35.72 20.77
CA ILE A 50 18.76 -36.84 19.91
C ILE A 50 20.01 -37.63 19.48
N ASN A 51 21.14 -36.94 19.27
CA ASN A 51 22.42 -37.58 18.94
C ASN A 51 23.03 -38.37 20.11
N TRP A 52 22.61 -38.13 21.36
CA TRP A 52 23.05 -38.92 22.53
C TRP A 52 22.16 -40.15 22.80
N GLN A 53 20.91 -40.12 22.32
CA GLN A 53 19.97 -41.23 22.46
C GLN A 53 20.23 -42.38 21.47
N ASN A 54 21.03 -42.16 20.42
CA ASN A 54 21.36 -43.16 19.41
C ASN A 54 22.55 -44.06 19.83
N ASN A 55 22.51 -44.57 21.06
CA ASN A 55 23.32 -45.72 21.45
C ASN A 55 22.59 -46.97 20.96
N THR A 56 23.10 -47.59 19.89
CA THR A 56 22.58 -48.87 19.39
C THR A 56 22.64 -49.91 20.50
N PRO A 57 21.51 -50.53 20.92
CA PRO A 57 21.56 -51.65 21.84
C PRO A 57 22.33 -52.79 21.16
N ALA A 58 23.47 -53.16 21.73
CA ALA A 58 24.24 -54.30 21.27
C ALA A 58 23.41 -55.58 21.47
N GLY A 59 23.26 -56.36 20.40
CA GLY A 59 22.86 -57.78 20.43
C GLY A 59 21.78 -58.15 21.45
N ALA A 60 20.54 -57.70 21.26
CA ALA A 60 19.40 -58.43 21.82
C ALA A 60 19.18 -59.69 20.97
N GLU A 61 19.90 -60.76 21.32
CA GLU A 61 19.73 -62.07 20.70
C GLU A 61 18.35 -62.60 21.10
N ALA A 62 17.41 -62.54 20.15
CA ALA A 62 16.09 -63.13 20.33
C ALA A 62 16.24 -64.65 20.25
N GLU A 63 16.27 -65.32 21.40
CA GLU A 63 16.16 -66.77 21.49
C GLU A 63 14.87 -67.24 20.81
N ILE A 64 15.01 -67.78 19.60
CA ILE A 64 13.90 -68.36 18.85
C ILE A 64 13.55 -69.68 19.52
N TRP A 65 12.46 -69.67 20.29
CA TRP A 65 11.87 -70.87 20.86
C TRP A 65 11.30 -71.76 19.75
N THR A 66 12.11 -72.71 19.27
CA THR A 66 11.62 -73.92 18.61
C THR A 66 11.18 -74.92 19.66
N ASP A 67 9.87 -75.02 19.86
CA ASP A 67 9.25 -76.04 20.70
C ASP A 67 9.27 -77.39 19.96
N ILE A 68 10.06 -78.34 20.48
CA ILE A 68 10.11 -79.73 20.01
C ILE A 68 9.52 -80.59 21.12
N PRO A 69 8.35 -81.22 20.93
CA PRO A 69 7.77 -82.10 21.93
C PRO A 69 8.49 -83.44 21.92
N ASP A 70 9.61 -83.54 22.64
CA ASP A 70 10.24 -84.82 22.93
C ASP A 70 9.55 -85.53 24.10
N MET A 71 9.39 -86.85 23.99
CA MET A 71 8.41 -87.63 24.75
C MET A 71 8.79 -87.80 26.23
N SER A 72 7.83 -87.56 27.12
CA SER A 72 7.98 -87.84 28.56
C SER A 72 8.07 -89.35 28.83
N THR A 73 9.17 -89.80 29.43
CA THR A 73 9.31 -91.18 29.95
C THR A 73 8.57 -91.35 31.29
N PRO A 74 7.73 -92.39 31.47
CA PRO A 74 6.96 -92.58 32.71
C PRO A 74 7.72 -93.33 33.83
N THR A 75 7.24 -93.10 35.05
CA THR A 75 7.79 -93.50 36.36
C THR A 75 7.70 -95.03 36.63
N PRO A 76 8.65 -95.64 37.37
CA PRO A 76 8.55 -97.04 37.80
C PRO A 76 7.63 -97.27 39.01
N ARG A 77 7.02 -98.48 39.11
CA ARG A 77 6.32 -98.98 40.30
C ARG A 77 6.70 -100.45 40.57
N PRO A 78 6.91 -100.89 41.83
CA PRO A 78 7.35 -102.26 42.15
C PRO A 78 6.21 -103.23 42.54
N ALA A 79 6.43 -104.54 42.35
CA ALA A 79 6.18 -105.67 43.29
C ALA A 79 5.79 -107.01 42.61
N PRO A 80 6.38 -108.15 43.03
CA PRO A 80 5.86 -109.52 42.83
C PRO A 80 5.82 -110.35 44.16
N PRO A 81 5.47 -111.66 44.19
CA PRO A 81 4.39 -112.47 43.57
C PRO A 81 3.51 -113.09 44.73
N PRO A 82 3.02 -114.37 44.82
CA PRO A 82 2.78 -115.45 43.84
C PRO A 82 1.30 -115.98 43.72
N PRO A 83 0.82 -117.20 44.14
CA PRO A 83 0.29 -118.11 43.09
C PRO A 83 -1.08 -118.82 43.31
N ALA A 84 -1.49 -119.52 42.22
CA ALA A 84 -2.30 -120.76 42.14
C ALA A 84 -3.80 -120.65 41.69
N PRO A 85 -4.48 -121.73 41.22
CA PRO A 85 -4.36 -122.16 39.81
C PRO A 85 -5.66 -122.70 39.10
N VAL A 86 -5.53 -123.04 37.80
CA VAL A 86 -6.36 -123.95 36.94
C VAL A 86 -7.82 -123.56 36.58
N LYS A 87 -8.09 -123.40 35.26
CA LYS A 87 -9.12 -124.18 34.51
C LYS A 87 -9.07 -123.99 32.97
N VAL A 88 -8.62 -125.06 32.30
CA VAL A 88 -9.18 -125.78 31.13
C VAL A 88 -10.05 -125.04 30.08
N GLN A 89 -9.58 -125.08 28.82
CA GLN A 89 -10.23 -125.28 27.49
C GLN A 89 -11.78 -125.21 27.34
N PRO A 90 -12.33 -124.74 26.18
CA PRO A 90 -11.98 -125.24 24.83
C PRO A 90 -11.95 -124.20 23.66
N ALA A 91 -11.66 -124.70 22.45
CA ALA A 91 -11.77 -124.02 21.14
C ALA A 91 -12.94 -124.64 20.32
N PRO A 92 -13.13 -124.29 19.02
CA PRO A 92 -13.50 -122.99 18.43
C PRO A 92 -14.81 -123.09 17.60
N PRO A 93 -15.29 -121.98 16.99
CA PRO A 93 -16.04 -122.02 15.72
C PRO A 93 -15.41 -121.08 14.65
N PRO A 94 -15.93 -120.99 13.40
CA PRO A 94 -15.08 -120.95 12.22
C PRO A 94 -14.71 -119.55 11.69
N ALA A 95 -13.45 -119.39 11.28
CA ALA A 95 -13.03 -118.29 10.42
C ALA A 95 -13.51 -118.52 8.97
N LYS A 96 -14.27 -117.57 8.42
CA LYS A 96 -14.49 -117.33 6.97
C LYS A 96 -15.31 -116.07 6.64
N ASP A 97 -16.18 -115.61 7.55
CA ASP A 97 -17.00 -114.41 7.30
C ASP A 97 -16.31 -113.11 7.77
N GLU A 98 -15.51 -113.15 8.85
CA GLU A 98 -14.80 -111.96 9.36
C GLU A 98 -13.77 -111.38 8.37
N GLU A 99 -13.15 -112.21 7.53
CA GLU A 99 -12.17 -111.77 6.54
C GLU A 99 -12.78 -110.82 5.49
N ALA A 100 -14.07 -110.98 5.17
CA ALA A 100 -14.78 -110.11 4.24
C ALA A 100 -15.07 -108.73 4.84
N ASP A 101 -15.50 -108.67 6.10
CA ASP A 101 -15.78 -107.41 6.80
C ASP A 101 -14.49 -106.64 7.13
N ILE A 102 -13.40 -107.32 7.48
CA ILE A 102 -12.07 -106.71 7.66
C ILE A 102 -11.60 -106.08 6.34
N ALA A 103 -11.75 -106.78 5.20
CA ALA A 103 -11.39 -106.25 3.89
C ALA A 103 -12.25 -105.03 3.48
N LEU A 104 -13.54 -105.03 3.81
CA LEU A 104 -14.44 -103.88 3.63
C LEU A 104 -14.03 -102.68 4.51
N GLN A 105 -13.68 -102.92 5.78
CA GLN A 105 -13.24 -101.89 6.71
C GLN A 105 -11.89 -101.28 6.30
N GLU A 106 -10.93 -102.09 5.86
CA GLU A 106 -9.67 -101.60 5.30
C GLU A 106 -9.87 -100.75 4.05
N LYS A 107 -10.71 -101.19 3.12
CA LYS A 107 -11.02 -100.45 1.90
C LYS A 107 -11.66 -99.10 2.23
N LYS A 108 -12.57 -99.06 3.20
CA LYS A 108 -13.18 -97.82 3.70
C LYS A 108 -12.15 -96.90 4.37
N ARG A 109 -11.22 -97.44 5.17
CA ARG A 109 -10.13 -96.66 5.79
C ARG A 109 -9.19 -96.07 4.73
N LYS A 110 -8.78 -96.85 3.73
CA LYS A 110 -7.95 -96.40 2.60
C LYS A 110 -8.65 -95.30 1.78
N GLN A 111 -9.97 -95.40 1.57
CA GLN A 111 -10.77 -94.36 0.92
C GLN A 111 -10.87 -93.08 1.78
N GLN A 112 -11.09 -93.19 3.08
CA GLN A 112 -11.12 -92.04 4.00
C GLN A 112 -9.75 -91.34 4.08
N GLU A 113 -8.65 -92.09 4.12
CA GLU A 113 -7.28 -91.56 4.11
C GLU A 113 -6.92 -90.89 2.78
N ALA A 114 -7.39 -91.43 1.64
CA ALA A 114 -7.26 -90.79 0.34
C ALA A 114 -8.06 -89.47 0.27
N ALA A 115 -9.31 -89.46 0.72
CA ALA A 115 -10.15 -88.26 0.78
C ALA A 115 -9.58 -87.20 1.74
N ALA A 116 -8.98 -87.61 2.87
CA ALA A 116 -8.31 -86.70 3.79
C ALA A 116 -7.06 -86.07 3.16
N ARG A 117 -6.25 -86.84 2.43
CA ARG A 117 -5.11 -86.31 1.66
C ARG A 117 -5.54 -85.36 0.55
N GLU A 118 -6.60 -85.68 -0.17
CA GLU A 118 -7.16 -84.82 -1.22
C GLU A 118 -7.70 -83.50 -0.63
N ALA A 119 -8.40 -83.57 0.51
CA ALA A 119 -8.85 -82.38 1.24
C ALA A 119 -7.68 -81.51 1.73
N GLN A 120 -6.61 -82.11 2.28
CA GLN A 120 -5.39 -81.40 2.68
C GLN A 120 -4.69 -80.72 1.49
N LEU A 121 -4.60 -81.39 0.34
CA LEU A 121 -4.03 -80.81 -0.89
C LEU A 121 -4.91 -79.67 -1.43
N ALA A 122 -6.24 -79.81 -1.38
CA ALA A 122 -7.18 -78.76 -1.77
C ALA A 122 -7.10 -77.55 -0.83
N GLU A 123 -6.95 -77.76 0.48
CA GLU A 123 -6.74 -76.68 1.44
C GLU A 123 -5.38 -76.01 1.24
N GLN A 124 -4.30 -76.77 1.05
CA GLN A 124 -2.97 -76.22 0.76
C GLN A 124 -2.97 -75.38 -0.52
N ARG A 125 -3.66 -75.81 -1.58
CA ARG A 125 -3.85 -75.02 -2.81
C ARG A 125 -4.62 -73.73 -2.56
N ARG A 126 -5.75 -73.76 -1.83
CA ARG A 126 -6.48 -72.55 -1.45
C ARG A 126 -5.64 -71.61 -0.58
N GLN A 127 -4.81 -72.13 0.32
CA GLN A 127 -3.88 -71.34 1.11
C GLN A 127 -2.75 -70.72 0.26
N GLN A 128 -2.28 -71.42 -0.77
CA GLN A 128 -1.32 -70.86 -1.75
C GLN A 128 -1.97 -69.76 -2.60
N GLU A 129 -3.12 -70.04 -3.24
CA GLU A 129 -3.88 -69.07 -4.02
C GLU A 129 -4.22 -67.80 -3.20
N ALA A 130 -4.63 -67.96 -1.93
CA ALA A 130 -4.89 -66.83 -1.04
C ALA A 130 -3.63 -66.03 -0.66
N ARG A 131 -2.45 -66.68 -0.57
CA ARG A 131 -1.16 -65.99 -0.36
C ARG A 131 -0.75 -65.24 -1.62
N ASP A 132 -0.83 -65.88 -2.78
CA ASP A 132 -0.50 -65.27 -4.07
C ASP A 132 -1.41 -64.07 -4.37
N GLU A 133 -2.71 -64.17 -4.08
CA GLU A 133 -3.63 -63.04 -4.15
C GLU A 133 -3.28 -61.90 -3.17
N ALA A 134 -2.90 -62.25 -1.93
CA ALA A 134 -2.52 -61.25 -0.92
C ALA A 134 -1.20 -60.54 -1.30
N GLU A 135 -0.23 -61.26 -1.84
CA GLU A 135 1.01 -60.69 -2.37
C GLU A 135 0.75 -59.85 -3.61
N ALA A 136 -0.08 -60.29 -4.56
CA ALA A 136 -0.47 -59.50 -5.73
C ALA A 136 -1.19 -58.20 -5.32
N LYS A 137 -2.13 -58.26 -4.36
CA LYS A 137 -2.81 -57.08 -3.80
C LYS A 137 -1.82 -56.15 -3.09
N ARG A 138 -0.85 -56.68 -2.33
CA ARG A 138 0.22 -55.90 -1.68
C ARG A 138 1.15 -55.24 -2.69
N GLN A 139 1.54 -55.93 -3.75
CA GLN A 139 2.35 -55.38 -4.84
C GLN A 139 1.60 -54.27 -5.59
N GLN A 140 0.31 -54.46 -5.89
CA GLN A 140 -0.55 -53.42 -6.48
C GLN A 140 -0.67 -52.19 -5.57
N GLN A 141 -0.85 -52.38 -4.26
CA GLN A 141 -0.89 -51.27 -3.30
C GLN A 141 0.44 -50.50 -3.22
N LEU A 142 1.58 -51.20 -3.20
CA LEU A 142 2.91 -50.58 -3.22
C LEU A 142 3.16 -49.82 -4.54
N ALA A 143 2.79 -50.40 -5.68
CA ALA A 143 2.88 -49.75 -6.98
C ALA A 143 2.00 -48.49 -7.06
N ALA A 144 0.77 -48.56 -6.55
CA ALA A 144 -0.14 -47.41 -6.47
C ALA A 144 0.40 -46.32 -5.53
N GLN A 145 0.97 -46.69 -4.38
CA GLN A 145 1.58 -45.74 -3.45
C GLN A 145 2.84 -45.08 -4.05
N ALA A 146 3.68 -45.84 -4.75
CA ALA A 146 4.85 -45.31 -5.47
C ALA A 146 4.44 -44.36 -6.61
N ALA A 147 3.41 -44.72 -7.39
CA ALA A 147 2.86 -43.86 -8.44
C ALA A 147 2.26 -42.58 -7.87
N ALA A 148 1.52 -42.65 -6.76
CA ALA A 148 0.98 -41.49 -6.07
C ALA A 148 2.08 -40.58 -5.49
N ALA A 149 3.15 -41.16 -4.91
CA ALA A 149 4.30 -40.41 -4.43
C ALA A 149 5.06 -39.72 -5.57
N ALA A 150 5.28 -40.40 -6.70
CA ALA A 150 5.91 -39.82 -7.88
C ALA A 150 5.06 -38.68 -8.50
N ALA A 151 3.73 -38.87 -8.56
CA ALA A 151 2.80 -37.83 -9.00
C ALA A 151 2.81 -36.61 -8.06
N ALA A 152 2.85 -36.82 -6.74
CA ALA A 152 2.96 -35.75 -5.74
C ALA A 152 4.29 -35.00 -5.85
N GLN A 153 5.41 -35.71 -6.03
CA GLN A 153 6.72 -35.09 -6.26
C GLN A 153 6.73 -34.25 -7.54
N LYS A 154 6.18 -34.76 -8.65
CA LYS A 154 6.06 -34.01 -9.90
C LYS A 154 5.18 -32.77 -9.74
N ALA A 155 4.04 -32.88 -9.07
CA ALA A 155 3.16 -31.74 -8.78
C ALA A 155 3.87 -30.67 -7.90
N MET A 156 4.69 -31.10 -6.93
CA MET A 156 5.52 -30.17 -6.15
C MET A 156 6.59 -29.48 -6.98
N GLN A 157 7.29 -30.20 -7.86
CA GLN A 157 8.28 -29.62 -8.78
C GLN A 157 7.64 -28.64 -9.77
N ASP A 158 6.50 -28.98 -10.36
CA ASP A 158 5.81 -28.11 -11.30
C ASP A 158 5.25 -26.86 -10.60
N LYS A 159 4.78 -26.97 -9.35
CA LYS A 159 4.42 -25.83 -8.50
C LYS A 159 5.63 -24.96 -8.14
N GLN A 160 6.79 -25.56 -7.84
CA GLN A 160 8.04 -24.82 -7.61
C GLN A 160 8.48 -24.04 -8.86
N LYS A 161 8.47 -24.68 -10.04
CA LYS A 161 8.76 -24.03 -11.34
C LYS A 161 7.78 -22.90 -11.64
N GLN A 162 6.49 -23.06 -11.32
CA GLN A 162 5.50 -21.99 -11.47
C GLN A 162 5.78 -20.81 -10.53
N ILE A 163 6.11 -21.07 -9.26
CA ILE A 163 6.49 -20.02 -8.29
C ILE A 163 7.77 -19.31 -8.73
N GLU A 164 8.77 -20.04 -9.23
CA GLU A 164 10.01 -19.45 -9.73
C GLU A 164 9.75 -18.58 -10.97
N LYS A 165 8.97 -19.08 -11.94
CA LYS A 165 8.58 -18.32 -13.13
C LYS A 165 7.78 -17.07 -12.79
N GLN A 166 6.88 -17.15 -11.79
CA GLN A 166 6.16 -15.98 -11.25
C GLN A 166 7.14 -14.98 -10.63
N ARG A 167 8.05 -15.42 -9.75
CA ARG A 167 9.09 -14.55 -9.16
C ARG A 167 9.99 -13.90 -10.20
N GLN A 168 10.39 -14.63 -11.26
CA GLN A 168 11.18 -14.07 -12.36
C GLN A 168 10.37 -13.02 -13.14
N ALA A 169 9.10 -13.27 -13.44
CA ALA A 169 8.22 -12.31 -14.10
C ALA A 169 7.96 -11.06 -13.24
N ASP A 170 7.72 -11.22 -11.94
CA ASP A 170 7.52 -10.13 -10.99
C ASP A 170 8.80 -9.30 -10.83
N LEU A 171 9.98 -9.93 -10.73
CA LEU A 171 11.26 -9.24 -10.68
C LEU A 171 11.56 -8.49 -11.99
N GLN A 172 11.27 -9.09 -13.15
CA GLN A 172 11.43 -8.43 -14.45
C GLN A 172 10.49 -7.23 -14.57
N LYS A 173 9.24 -7.35 -14.12
CA LYS A 173 8.26 -6.26 -14.07
C LYS A 173 8.69 -5.16 -13.10
N GLN A 174 9.23 -5.50 -11.94
CA GLN A 174 9.76 -4.54 -10.97
C GLN A 174 10.98 -3.80 -11.53
N GLN A 175 11.90 -4.49 -12.21
CA GLN A 175 13.02 -3.85 -12.90
C GLN A 175 12.58 -2.94 -14.04
N GLN A 176 11.56 -3.33 -14.83
CA GLN A 176 10.97 -2.47 -15.86
C GLN A 176 10.32 -1.22 -15.25
N GLN A 177 9.58 -1.36 -14.14
CA GLN A 177 8.99 -0.24 -13.42
C GLN A 177 10.06 0.70 -12.84
N GLN A 178 11.13 0.18 -12.24
CA GLN A 178 12.24 0.99 -11.74
C GLN A 178 12.97 1.72 -12.88
N LYS A 179 13.22 1.07 -14.01
CA LYS A 179 13.83 1.72 -15.19
C LYS A 179 12.93 2.82 -15.75
N ALA A 180 11.62 2.58 -15.87
CA ALA A 180 10.66 3.58 -16.32
C ALA A 180 10.53 4.76 -15.34
N GLN A 181 10.61 4.51 -14.03
CA GLN A 181 10.67 5.55 -13.00
C GLN A 181 11.96 6.38 -13.10
N GLN A 182 13.12 5.73 -13.18
CA GLN A 182 14.41 6.42 -13.36
C GLN A 182 14.47 7.22 -14.67
N GLU A 183 13.91 6.69 -15.76
CA GLU A 183 13.83 7.42 -17.03
C GLU A 183 12.91 8.64 -16.92
N LYS A 184 11.74 8.50 -16.28
CA LYS A 184 10.84 9.62 -16.02
C LYS A 184 11.47 10.68 -15.12
N GLU A 185 12.11 10.29 -14.02
CA GLU A 185 12.86 11.19 -13.13
C GLU A 185 13.99 11.90 -13.87
N ARG A 186 14.73 11.19 -14.74
CA ARG A 186 15.77 11.78 -15.58
C ARG A 186 15.21 12.76 -16.61
N GLN A 187 14.07 12.45 -17.23
CA GLN A 187 13.37 13.38 -18.14
C GLN A 187 12.86 14.62 -17.40
N GLU A 188 12.30 14.46 -16.20
CA GLU A 188 11.86 15.57 -15.35
C GLU A 188 13.05 16.45 -14.91
N GLN A 189 14.16 15.85 -14.48
CA GLN A 189 15.40 16.57 -14.15
C GLN A 189 15.99 17.29 -15.37
N GLN A 190 15.98 16.67 -16.56
CA GLN A 190 16.44 17.32 -17.79
C GLN A 190 15.54 18.49 -18.19
N ALA A 191 14.22 18.35 -18.07
CA ALA A 191 13.26 19.41 -18.34
C ALA A 191 13.36 20.56 -17.31
N GLU A 192 13.63 20.26 -16.04
CA GLU A 192 13.89 21.26 -15.00
C GLU A 192 15.23 21.97 -15.23
N ALA A 193 16.29 21.25 -15.57
CA ALA A 193 17.59 21.82 -15.93
C ALA A 193 17.48 22.75 -17.15
N GLN A 194 16.81 22.33 -18.23
CA GLN A 194 16.55 23.17 -19.40
C GLN A 194 15.71 24.41 -19.05
N LYS A 195 14.68 24.28 -18.21
CA LYS A 195 13.92 25.44 -17.72
C LYS A 195 14.77 26.39 -16.88
N ALA A 196 15.65 25.86 -16.02
CA ALA A 196 16.54 26.67 -15.19
C ALA A 196 17.60 27.41 -16.04
N GLU A 197 18.13 26.75 -17.08
CA GLU A 197 19.05 27.33 -18.06
C GLU A 197 18.36 28.43 -18.89
N GLN A 198 17.19 28.16 -19.47
CA GLN A 198 16.38 29.17 -20.16
C GLN A 198 16.02 30.35 -19.25
N LEU A 199 15.78 30.12 -17.95
CA LEU A 199 15.46 31.19 -17.00
C LEU A 199 16.71 32.01 -16.63
N LYS A 200 17.91 31.42 -16.64
CA LYS A 200 19.18 32.15 -16.52
C LYS A 200 19.45 32.97 -17.78
N GLU A 201 19.39 32.36 -18.95
CA GLU A 201 19.62 33.03 -20.23
C GLU A 201 18.63 34.19 -20.45
N GLN A 202 17.35 34.02 -20.10
CA GLN A 202 16.38 35.12 -20.11
C GLN A 202 16.69 36.24 -19.09
N LYS A 203 17.26 35.92 -17.92
CA LYS A 203 17.69 36.94 -16.95
C LYS A 203 18.91 37.69 -17.46
N GLU A 204 19.91 36.98 -17.97
CA GLU A 204 21.13 37.55 -18.55
C GLU A 204 20.82 38.42 -19.77
N ALA A 205 19.94 37.97 -20.68
CA ALA A 205 19.47 38.75 -21.81
C ALA A 205 18.70 40.01 -21.38
N LYS A 206 17.85 39.92 -20.35
CA LYS A 206 17.15 41.09 -19.78
C LYS A 206 18.12 42.07 -19.12
N GLU A 207 19.12 41.58 -18.39
CA GLU A 207 20.12 42.42 -17.73
C GLU A 207 21.07 43.07 -18.74
N ALA A 208 21.52 42.32 -19.76
CA ALA A 208 22.31 42.84 -20.87
C ALA A 208 21.55 43.93 -21.64
N LYS A 209 20.26 43.71 -21.94
CA LYS A 209 19.39 44.71 -22.57
C LYS A 209 19.22 45.95 -21.69
N ALA A 210 18.95 45.78 -20.39
CA ALA A 210 18.84 46.90 -19.45
C ALA A 210 20.15 47.71 -19.33
N LYS A 211 21.31 47.04 -19.34
CA LYS A 211 22.64 47.71 -19.38
C LYS A 211 22.87 48.45 -20.69
N ALA A 212 22.48 47.87 -21.83
CA ALA A 212 22.59 48.51 -23.14
C ALA A 212 21.68 49.76 -23.25
N ASP A 213 20.41 49.64 -22.84
CA ASP A 213 19.44 50.74 -22.83
C ASP A 213 19.90 51.88 -21.90
N ALA A 214 20.46 51.55 -20.72
CA ALA A 214 21.04 52.53 -19.80
C ALA A 214 22.27 53.24 -20.37
N GLN A 215 23.18 52.52 -21.03
CA GLN A 215 24.35 53.14 -21.70
C GLN A 215 23.94 54.00 -22.91
N ALA A 216 22.96 53.55 -23.70
CA ALA A 216 22.44 54.31 -24.83
C ALA A 216 21.81 55.63 -24.35
N LYS A 217 21.01 55.59 -23.28
CA LYS A 217 20.42 56.78 -22.66
C LYS A 217 21.49 57.72 -22.09
N ALA A 218 22.47 57.19 -21.35
CA ALA A 218 23.58 57.99 -20.81
C ALA A 218 24.42 58.68 -21.90
N LYS A 219 24.67 58.00 -23.03
CA LYS A 219 25.34 58.61 -24.20
C LYS A 219 24.48 59.70 -24.84
N ALA A 220 23.18 59.45 -25.06
CA ALA A 220 22.26 60.43 -25.62
C ALA A 220 22.12 61.69 -24.73
N ASP A 221 22.02 61.53 -23.40
CA ASP A 221 21.96 62.64 -22.45
C ASP A 221 23.29 63.43 -22.41
N ALA A 222 24.44 62.75 -22.54
CA ALA A 222 25.75 63.39 -22.64
C ALA A 222 25.92 64.17 -23.95
N ASP A 223 25.55 63.60 -25.11
CA ASP A 223 25.58 64.26 -26.40
C ASP A 223 24.62 65.46 -26.47
N ALA A 224 23.42 65.33 -25.89
CA ALA A 224 22.46 66.43 -25.77
C ALA A 224 23.01 67.57 -24.91
N LYS A 225 23.62 67.25 -23.76
CA LYS A 225 24.24 68.24 -22.86
C LYS A 225 25.46 68.90 -23.50
N ALA A 226 26.28 68.16 -24.25
CA ALA A 226 27.42 68.69 -25.00
C ALA A 226 26.95 69.65 -26.12
N LYS A 227 25.94 69.26 -26.91
CA LYS A 227 25.34 70.12 -27.94
C LYS A 227 24.69 71.37 -27.35
N ALA A 228 23.99 71.25 -26.21
CA ALA A 228 23.41 72.39 -25.51
C ALA A 228 24.48 73.34 -24.96
N ALA A 229 25.56 72.82 -24.39
CA ALA A 229 26.68 73.64 -23.88
C ALA A 229 27.46 74.32 -25.02
N ALA A 230 27.69 73.63 -26.14
CA ALA A 230 28.31 74.20 -27.33
C ALA A 230 27.45 75.32 -27.93
N LYS A 231 26.13 75.10 -28.05
CA LYS A 231 25.18 76.12 -28.48
C LYS A 231 25.14 77.31 -27.53
N ALA A 232 25.08 77.08 -26.21
CA ALA A 232 25.10 78.16 -25.22
C ALA A 232 26.39 78.99 -25.27
N LYS A 233 27.56 78.37 -25.51
CA LYS A 233 28.81 79.10 -25.76
C LYS A 233 28.75 79.92 -27.05
N ALA A 234 28.31 79.33 -28.16
CA ALA A 234 28.18 80.04 -29.44
C ALA A 234 27.19 81.22 -29.34
N ASP A 235 26.04 81.03 -28.70
CA ASP A 235 25.04 82.07 -28.45
C ASP A 235 25.58 83.17 -27.51
N ALA A 236 26.41 82.81 -26.51
CA ALA A 236 27.05 83.77 -25.62
C ALA A 236 28.17 84.57 -26.31
N GLU A 237 28.99 83.93 -27.14
CA GLU A 237 30.03 84.60 -27.95
C GLU A 237 29.41 85.51 -29.02
N ALA A 238 28.32 85.07 -29.66
CA ALA A 238 27.55 85.90 -30.59
C ALA A 238 26.92 87.11 -29.89
N LYS A 239 26.30 86.92 -28.71
CA LYS A 239 25.79 88.03 -27.90
C LYS A 239 26.89 88.97 -27.43
N ALA A 240 28.04 88.45 -27.00
CA ALA A 240 29.16 89.28 -26.58
C ALA A 240 29.71 90.15 -27.73
N LYS A 241 29.79 89.61 -28.96
CA LYS A 241 30.13 90.39 -30.16
C LYS A 241 29.09 91.45 -30.47
N VAL A 242 27.80 91.09 -30.50
CA VAL A 242 26.69 92.03 -30.75
C VAL A 242 26.60 93.10 -29.65
N ASP A 243 26.90 92.78 -28.39
CA ASP A 243 26.93 93.72 -27.28
C ASP A 243 28.17 94.62 -27.32
N GLN A 244 29.31 94.15 -27.83
CA GLN A 244 30.46 95.00 -28.15
C GLN A 244 30.16 95.96 -29.29
N GLU A 245 29.53 95.49 -30.37
CA GLU A 245 29.04 96.35 -31.47
C GLU A 245 27.98 97.35 -30.99
N ARG A 246 27.03 96.93 -30.16
CA ARG A 246 26.04 97.82 -29.56
C ARG A 246 26.69 98.83 -28.62
N LYS A 247 27.70 98.44 -27.83
CA LYS A 247 28.47 99.38 -26.99
C LYS A 247 29.31 100.35 -27.81
N ALA A 248 29.93 99.92 -28.90
CA ALA A 248 30.64 100.82 -29.82
C ALA A 248 29.66 101.82 -30.47
N ARG A 249 28.51 101.33 -30.96
CA ARG A 249 27.44 102.15 -31.52
C ARG A 249 26.79 103.08 -30.49
N LEU A 250 26.65 102.64 -29.24
CA LEU A 250 26.15 103.46 -28.13
C LEU A 250 27.20 104.43 -27.62
N ALA A 251 28.51 104.14 -27.67
CA ALA A 251 29.56 105.12 -27.36
C ALA A 251 29.60 106.22 -28.43
N GLN A 252 29.44 105.84 -29.71
CA GLN A 252 29.26 106.76 -30.82
C GLN A 252 27.97 107.60 -30.67
N LEU A 253 26.86 107.00 -30.18
CA LEU A 253 25.63 107.73 -29.84
C LEU A 253 25.72 108.52 -28.51
N GLN A 254 26.57 108.14 -27.56
CA GLN A 254 26.71 108.84 -26.28
C GLN A 254 27.61 110.07 -26.39
N GLY A 255 28.43 110.13 -27.46
CA GLY A 255 28.95 111.40 -27.99
C GLY A 255 27.88 112.26 -28.68
N GLN A 256 26.64 111.76 -28.85
CA GLN A 256 25.57 112.38 -29.63
C GLN A 256 24.17 112.14 -29.01
N LEU A 257 23.93 112.78 -27.85
CA LEU A 257 22.69 112.83 -27.05
C LEU A 257 22.45 111.65 -26.08
N GLY A 258 21.72 111.90 -24.98
CA GLY A 258 21.33 110.90 -23.99
C GLY A 258 19.92 111.12 -23.43
N GLY A 259 19.38 110.12 -22.72
CA GLY A 259 18.14 110.22 -21.91
C GLY A 259 17.16 109.02 -22.02
N GLY A 260 16.57 108.61 -20.89
CA GLY A 260 15.41 107.69 -20.74
C GLY A 260 15.73 106.18 -20.73
N THR A 261 15.51 105.34 -19.69
CA THR A 261 14.29 104.95 -18.92
C THR A 261 13.26 104.14 -19.72
N ALA A 262 12.61 103.05 -19.26
CA ALA A 262 12.74 102.18 -18.06
C ALA A 262 11.83 100.92 -18.18
N SER A 263 11.83 100.02 -17.18
CA SER A 263 10.86 98.93 -16.87
C SER A 263 10.71 97.76 -17.86
N SER A 264 10.82 96.47 -17.48
CA SER A 264 10.23 95.65 -16.39
C SER A 264 9.00 94.84 -16.85
N GLY A 265 8.93 93.54 -16.51
CA GLY A 265 7.78 92.67 -16.82
C GLY A 265 8.11 91.17 -16.83
N GLU A 266 8.14 90.53 -15.67
CA GLU A 266 8.33 89.07 -15.50
C GLU A 266 6.99 88.36 -15.26
N GLY A 267 6.84 87.10 -15.68
CA GLY A 267 5.56 86.36 -15.62
C GLY A 267 5.70 84.87 -15.33
N LEU A 268 5.34 84.47 -14.10
CA LEU A 268 5.30 83.08 -13.60
C LEU A 268 4.07 82.30 -14.08
N ALA A 269 4.23 80.99 -14.33
CA ALA A 269 3.31 79.95 -13.82
C ALA A 269 3.94 78.54 -13.96
N LYS A 270 3.73 77.66 -12.97
CA LYS A 270 4.33 76.32 -12.84
C LYS A 270 3.37 75.36 -12.15
N SER A 271 3.32 74.10 -12.61
CA SER A 271 2.70 72.91 -11.95
C SER A 271 1.16 72.95 -11.82
N GLY A 272 0.42 71.83 -11.85
CA GLY A 272 0.77 70.42 -12.10
C GLY A 272 -0.12 69.46 -11.28
N THR A 273 -0.21 68.18 -11.69
CA THR A 273 -0.92 67.05 -11.01
C THR A 273 -2.45 67.18 -10.88
N GLY A 274 -3.26 66.10 -10.81
CA GLY A 274 -3.01 64.67 -10.95
C GLY A 274 -4.13 63.81 -10.32
N ARG A 275 -3.97 62.47 -10.38
CA ARG A 275 -4.70 61.42 -9.62
C ARG A 275 -6.05 60.91 -10.20
N GLY A 276 -6.12 59.59 -10.39
CA GLY A 276 -7.35 58.85 -10.69
C GLY A 276 -7.95 58.16 -9.45
N ALA A 277 -9.13 57.56 -9.62
CA ALA A 277 -9.84 56.82 -8.59
C ALA A 277 -10.18 55.39 -9.08
N GLY A 278 -9.88 54.39 -8.27
CA GLY A 278 -10.29 53.00 -8.48
C GLY A 278 -11.32 52.61 -7.43
N GLY A 279 -12.39 51.94 -7.84
CA GLY A 279 -13.42 51.42 -6.96
C GLY A 279 -13.58 49.91 -7.13
N ASN A 280 -13.21 49.15 -6.10
CA ASN A 280 -13.59 47.74 -5.92
C ASN A 280 -14.20 47.62 -4.52
N ALA A 281 -15.50 47.91 -4.41
CA ALA A 281 -16.28 47.68 -3.21
C ALA A 281 -17.41 46.70 -3.58
N THR A 282 -17.45 45.54 -2.92
CA THR A 282 -18.48 44.52 -3.16
C THR A 282 -19.86 45.03 -2.75
N SER A 283 -20.88 44.82 -3.59
CA SER A 283 -22.22 45.32 -3.31
C SER A 283 -22.85 44.62 -2.09
N PRO A 284 -23.57 45.35 -1.22
CA PRO A 284 -24.39 44.73 -0.17
C PRO A 284 -25.39 43.74 -0.78
N GLY A 285 -25.41 42.49 -0.29
CA GLY A 285 -26.27 41.42 -0.81
C GLY A 285 -25.59 40.44 -1.81
N TYR A 286 -24.35 40.72 -2.25
CA TYR A 286 -23.64 39.83 -3.17
C TYR A 286 -23.26 38.48 -2.53
N ALA A 287 -22.83 38.50 -1.26
CA ALA A 287 -22.44 37.29 -0.53
C ALA A 287 -23.60 36.28 -0.42
N GLU A 288 -24.83 36.77 -0.20
CA GLU A 288 -26.06 35.99 -0.13
C GLU A 288 -26.43 35.41 -1.50
N LYS A 289 -26.17 36.14 -2.60
CA LYS A 289 -26.35 35.65 -3.98
C LYS A 289 -25.42 34.47 -4.26
N VAL A 290 -24.14 34.60 -3.87
CA VAL A 290 -23.16 33.50 -3.98
C VAL A 290 -23.52 32.33 -3.07
N GLN A 291 -23.91 32.58 -1.82
CA GLN A 291 -24.35 31.52 -0.90
C GLN A 291 -25.53 30.70 -1.47
N ARG A 292 -26.53 31.34 -2.10
CA ARG A 292 -27.64 30.63 -2.76
C ARG A 292 -27.16 29.73 -3.91
N ARG A 293 -26.12 30.14 -4.64
CA ARG A 293 -25.49 29.33 -5.70
C ARG A 293 -24.66 28.17 -5.14
N VAL A 294 -23.95 28.39 -4.03
CA VAL A 294 -23.03 27.41 -3.41
C VAL A 294 -23.77 26.37 -2.56
N ARG A 295 -24.79 26.75 -1.79
CA ARG A 295 -25.53 25.85 -0.87
C ARG A 295 -25.99 24.52 -1.49
N PRO A 296 -26.62 24.45 -2.68
CA PRO A 296 -27.02 23.16 -3.27
C PRO A 296 -25.84 22.27 -3.70
N ASN A 297 -24.63 22.82 -3.85
CA ASN A 297 -23.42 22.06 -4.22
C ASN A 297 -22.66 21.48 -3.00
N ILE A 298 -23.10 21.80 -1.78
CA ILE A 298 -22.51 21.31 -0.52
C ILE A 298 -22.97 19.86 -0.29
N VAL A 299 -22.04 18.92 -0.42
CA VAL A 299 -22.26 17.51 -0.06
C VAL A 299 -21.62 17.27 1.31
N TRP A 300 -22.45 17.23 2.35
CA TRP A 300 -22.06 16.99 3.73
C TRP A 300 -23.03 16.02 4.41
N ALA A 301 -22.50 15.10 5.21
CA ALA A 301 -23.27 14.06 5.92
C ALA A 301 -22.81 13.88 7.39
N GLY A 302 -22.04 14.84 7.91
CA GLY A 302 -21.59 14.85 9.31
C GLY A 302 -22.45 15.74 10.20
N GLU A 303 -21.99 15.99 11.42
CA GLU A 303 -22.62 16.91 12.35
C GLU A 303 -22.76 18.33 11.75
N THR A 304 -23.87 19.00 12.03
CA THR A 304 -24.21 20.31 11.45
C THR A 304 -24.18 21.45 12.47
N ALA A 305 -24.23 21.13 13.77
CA ALA A 305 -24.24 22.12 14.83
C ALA A 305 -22.89 22.86 14.95
N GLY A 306 -22.93 24.18 14.97
CA GLY A 306 -21.77 25.04 15.29
C GLY A 306 -20.68 25.15 14.22
N LEU A 307 -20.78 24.47 13.07
CA LEU A 307 -19.77 24.56 12.01
C LEU A 307 -19.96 25.81 11.15
N GLU A 308 -18.94 26.67 11.14
CA GLU A 308 -18.86 27.85 10.28
C GLU A 308 -17.48 27.96 9.65
N THR A 309 -17.43 27.99 8.32
CA THR A 309 -16.19 28.20 7.56
C THR A 309 -16.30 29.50 6.78
N VAL A 310 -15.28 30.35 6.88
CA VAL A 310 -15.19 31.58 6.07
C VAL A 310 -14.20 31.33 4.94
N VAL A 311 -14.68 31.41 3.70
CA VAL A 311 -13.88 31.19 2.49
C VAL A 311 -13.68 32.52 1.77
N SER A 312 -12.43 32.83 1.47
CA SER A 312 -12.04 33.97 0.65
C SER A 312 -11.96 33.52 -0.81
N VAL A 313 -12.62 34.26 -1.70
CA VAL A 313 -12.79 33.90 -3.11
C VAL A 313 -12.26 35.03 -3.98
N ARG A 314 -11.49 34.67 -5.02
CA ARG A 314 -11.17 35.56 -6.14
C ARG A 314 -11.77 34.98 -7.41
N CYS A 315 -12.40 35.83 -8.21
CA CYS A 315 -12.89 35.49 -9.54
C CYS A 315 -12.47 36.56 -10.54
N SER A 316 -12.56 36.26 -11.82
CA SER A 316 -12.49 37.26 -12.88
C SER A 316 -13.78 38.09 -12.93
N PRO A 317 -13.79 39.24 -13.63
CA PRO A 317 -15.01 40.00 -13.90
C PRO A 317 -16.12 39.21 -14.61
N SER A 318 -15.80 38.09 -15.28
CA SER A 318 -16.75 37.15 -15.90
C SER A 318 -17.37 36.15 -14.92
N GLY A 319 -17.02 36.21 -13.62
CA GLY A 319 -17.46 35.26 -12.59
C GLY A 319 -16.63 33.97 -12.50
N THR A 320 -15.64 33.76 -13.37
CA THR A 320 -14.82 32.54 -13.38
C THR A 320 -13.92 32.47 -12.15
N LEU A 321 -13.93 31.35 -11.43
CA LEU A 321 -13.17 31.17 -10.20
C LEU A 321 -11.66 31.14 -10.47
N LEU A 322 -10.92 32.08 -9.87
CA LEU A 322 -9.46 32.14 -9.95
C LEU A 322 -8.79 31.46 -8.75
N SER A 323 -9.32 31.66 -7.54
CA SER A 323 -8.84 30.99 -6.33
C SER A 323 -9.89 30.98 -5.22
N ALA A 324 -9.96 29.89 -4.46
CA ALA A 324 -10.71 29.81 -3.20
C ALA A 324 -9.79 29.32 -2.08
N SER A 325 -9.75 30.03 -0.96
CA SER A 325 -8.95 29.66 0.22
C SER A 325 -9.75 29.85 1.51
N ILE A 326 -9.48 29.03 2.52
CA ILE A 326 -10.15 29.13 3.82
C ILE A 326 -9.50 30.26 4.61
N SER A 327 -10.28 31.30 4.93
CA SER A 327 -9.86 32.41 5.79
C SER A 327 -10.12 32.14 7.28
N ARG A 328 -11.11 31.30 7.60
CA ARG A 328 -11.37 30.79 8.95
C ARG A 328 -11.89 29.36 8.82
N SER A 329 -11.19 28.43 9.43
CA SER A 329 -11.62 27.03 9.56
C SER A 329 -12.74 26.89 10.59
N SER A 330 -13.59 25.89 10.38
CA SER A 330 -14.66 25.51 11.33
C SER A 330 -14.17 24.71 12.54
N GLY A 331 -12.90 24.30 12.53
CA GLY A 331 -12.35 23.27 13.42
C GLY A 331 -12.58 21.84 12.91
N ASN A 332 -13.31 21.64 11.81
CA ASN A 332 -13.50 20.34 11.17
C ASN A 332 -13.00 20.36 9.71
N GLU A 333 -11.84 19.74 9.47
CA GLU A 333 -11.20 19.68 8.16
C GLU A 333 -12.10 19.05 7.08
N GLN A 334 -12.95 18.08 7.43
CA GLN A 334 -13.81 17.41 6.45
C GLN A 334 -14.92 18.35 5.96
N TRP A 335 -15.45 19.18 6.85
CA TRP A 335 -16.42 20.23 6.50
C TRP A 335 -15.75 21.35 5.72
N ASP A 336 -14.57 21.81 6.14
CA ASP A 336 -13.82 22.86 5.44
C ASP A 336 -13.46 22.44 4.00
N GLN A 337 -13.07 21.17 3.78
CA GLN A 337 -12.88 20.60 2.45
C GLN A 337 -14.19 20.48 1.64
N ALA A 338 -15.31 20.13 2.29
CA ALA A 338 -16.61 20.08 1.63
C ALA A 338 -17.07 21.46 1.18
N ALA A 339 -16.88 22.49 2.01
CA ALA A 339 -17.13 23.89 1.70
C ALA A 339 -16.28 24.37 0.52
N LEU A 340 -14.96 24.08 0.52
CA LEU A 340 -14.06 24.46 -0.58
C LEU A 340 -14.47 23.78 -1.91
N ARG A 341 -14.80 22.47 -1.88
CA ARG A 341 -15.32 21.75 -3.07
C ARG A 341 -16.65 22.31 -3.57
N ALA A 342 -17.54 22.76 -2.68
CA ALA A 342 -18.81 23.37 -3.09
C ALA A 342 -18.61 24.71 -3.80
N VAL A 343 -17.66 25.53 -3.34
CA VAL A 343 -17.25 26.78 -4.02
C VAL A 343 -16.69 26.48 -5.41
N GLN A 344 -15.80 25.49 -5.54
CA GLN A 344 -15.25 25.06 -6.85
C GLN A 344 -16.32 24.56 -7.82
N ARG A 345 -17.32 23.81 -7.36
CA ARG A 345 -18.47 23.35 -8.18
C ARG A 345 -19.45 24.46 -8.57
N SER A 346 -19.28 25.67 -8.02
CA SER A 346 -20.18 26.80 -8.24
C SER A 346 -19.64 27.80 -9.27
N ASP A 347 -18.55 27.43 -9.97
CA ASP A 347 -18.01 28.16 -11.12
C ASP A 347 -18.97 28.04 -12.34
N PRO A 348 -19.28 29.14 -13.06
CA PRO A 348 -18.99 30.54 -12.74
C PRO A 348 -19.91 31.12 -11.66
N MET A 349 -19.33 32.03 -10.86
CA MET A 349 -20.02 32.81 -9.83
C MET A 349 -21.05 33.77 -10.45
N PRO A 350 -22.17 34.03 -9.75
CA PRO A 350 -23.20 34.95 -10.25
C PRO A 350 -22.65 36.39 -10.33
N VAL A 351 -22.98 37.13 -11.40
CA VAL A 351 -22.56 38.53 -11.53
C VAL A 351 -23.24 39.45 -10.52
N ASP A 352 -22.59 40.57 -10.18
CA ASP A 352 -23.13 41.60 -9.31
C ASP A 352 -24.06 42.58 -10.07
N THR A 353 -24.61 43.58 -9.37
CA THR A 353 -25.50 44.60 -9.97
C THR A 353 -24.84 45.38 -11.12
N ASP A 354 -23.52 45.52 -11.11
CA ASP A 354 -22.75 46.22 -12.14
C ASP A 354 -22.43 45.34 -13.38
N GLY A 355 -23.06 44.16 -13.49
CA GLY A 355 -22.88 43.22 -14.59
C GLY A 355 -21.53 42.47 -14.60
N LYS A 356 -20.72 42.66 -13.55
CA LYS A 356 -19.42 41.99 -13.34
C LYS A 356 -19.40 41.32 -11.97
N ALA A 357 -18.59 40.29 -11.79
CA ALA A 357 -18.28 39.78 -10.45
C ALA A 357 -17.10 40.59 -9.83
N PRO A 358 -17.12 40.89 -8.51
CA PRO A 358 -16.02 41.56 -7.83
C PRO A 358 -14.78 40.66 -7.75
N ASP A 359 -13.58 41.21 -8.01
CA ASP A 359 -12.33 40.45 -8.11
C ASP A 359 -11.97 39.67 -6.83
N HIS A 360 -12.45 40.13 -5.67
CA HIS A 360 -12.24 39.52 -4.37
C HIS A 360 -13.44 39.75 -3.45
N PHE A 361 -13.91 38.68 -2.80
CA PHE A 361 -14.97 38.74 -1.80
C PHE A 361 -14.85 37.58 -0.80
N THR A 362 -15.58 37.66 0.30
CA THR A 362 -15.56 36.66 1.37
C THR A 362 -16.97 36.11 1.59
N ILE A 363 -17.10 34.79 1.71
CA ILE A 363 -18.35 34.10 1.99
C ILE A 363 -18.26 33.24 3.25
N THR A 364 -19.29 33.33 4.08
CA THR A 364 -19.50 32.41 5.20
C THR A 364 -20.34 31.22 4.74
N LEU A 365 -19.90 30.01 5.04
CA LEU A 365 -20.59 28.76 4.71
C LEU A 365 -20.91 28.00 6.01
N ARG A 366 -22.15 27.53 6.11
CA ARG A 366 -22.65 26.69 7.21
C ARG A 366 -23.38 25.47 6.61
N PRO A 367 -23.35 24.30 7.26
CA PRO A 367 -24.06 23.12 6.78
C PRO A 367 -25.57 23.34 6.77
N ALA A 368 -26.26 22.75 5.79
CA ALA A 368 -27.72 22.76 5.75
C ALA A 368 -28.26 21.73 6.76
N GLY A 369 -28.69 22.19 7.93
CA GLY A 369 -29.18 21.35 9.02
C GLY A 369 -29.19 22.10 10.34
N GLY A 370 -30.13 23.03 10.48
CA GLY A 370 -30.29 23.97 11.59
C GLY A 370 -31.29 25.04 11.21
#